data_AF-A0AAN0NEE2-F1
#
_entry.id   AF-A0AAN0NEE2-F1
#
_cell.length_a   1.000
_cell.length_b   1.000
_cell.length_c   1.000
_cell.angle_alpha   90.00
_cell.angle_beta   90.00
_cell.angle_gamma   90.00
#
_symmetry.space_group_name_H-M   'P 1'
#
loop_
_entity.id
_entity.type
_entity.pdbx_description
1 polymer ?
#
loop_
_entity_poly.entity_id
_entity_poly.type
_entity_poly.pdbx_seq_one_letter_code
_entity_poly.pdbx_strand_id
1 'polypeptide(L)' 'MEAYQRPPTTKDFDALADDITKPKRWFQNKVLRILLVLLLTNLLSSIGTFIAGGNIIKTLFNF' A
#
# COMPACT_ATOMS: atom_id res chain seq x y z
N MET A 1 -20.61 -26.64 4.43
CA MET A 1 -21.02 -25.39 5.09
C MET A 1 -19.75 -24.63 5.43
N GLU A 2 -19.18 -24.00 4.40
CA GLU A 2 -19.30 -22.54 4.26
C GLU A 2 -18.51 -21.85 5.36
N ALA A 3 -17.18 -21.87 5.20
CA ALA A 3 -16.28 -20.99 5.93
C ALA A 3 -16.59 -19.55 5.50
N TYR A 4 -17.64 -18.99 6.11
CA TYR A 4 -17.96 -17.58 6.08
C TYR A 4 -16.81 -16.86 6.78
N GLN A 5 -15.78 -16.54 5.99
CA GLN A 5 -14.67 -15.72 6.41
C GLN A 5 -15.28 -14.44 6.94
N ARG A 6 -15.24 -14.29 8.27
CA ARG A 6 -15.87 -13.18 8.97
C ARG A 6 -15.46 -11.88 8.28
N PRO A 7 -16.41 -11.05 7.82
CA PRO A 7 -16.07 -9.78 7.23
C PRO A 7 -15.23 -8.98 8.25
N PRO A 8 -14.19 -8.26 7.80
CA PRO A 8 -13.39 -7.41 8.68
C PRO A 8 -14.35 -6.52 9.46
N THR A 9 -14.37 -6.71 10.78
CA THR A 9 -15.39 -6.13 11.63
C THR A 9 -15.01 -4.67 11.88
N THR A 10 -15.99 -3.78 12.08
CA THR A 10 -15.77 -2.36 12.41
C THR A 10 -14.73 -2.11 13.51
N LYS A 11 -14.53 -3.09 14.39
CA LYS A 11 -13.47 -3.13 15.41
C LYS A 11 -12.04 -3.01 14.85
N ASP A 12 -11.76 -3.53 13.65
CA ASP A 12 -10.45 -3.43 13.01
C ASP A 12 -10.13 -1.99 12.56
N PHE A 13 -11.16 -1.18 12.29
CA PHE A 13 -11.03 0.26 11.97
C PHE A 13 -10.86 1.13 13.22
N ASP A 14 -11.50 0.76 14.32
CA ASP A 14 -11.33 1.44 15.61
C ASP A 14 -9.90 1.24 16.15
N ALA A 15 -9.38 0.00 16.06
CA ALA A 15 -8.00 -0.31 16.39
C ALA A 15 -6.97 0.33 15.44
N LEU A 16 -7.39 0.72 14.23
CA LEU A 16 -6.52 1.36 13.25
C LEU A 16 -5.94 2.67 13.80
N ALA A 17 -6.78 3.53 14.39
CA ALA A 17 -6.36 4.83 14.89
C ALA A 17 -5.27 4.71 15.96
N ASP A 18 -5.40 3.74 16.87
CA ASP A 18 -4.41 3.49 17.93
C ASP A 18 -3.14 2.83 17.37
N ASP A 19 -3.28 1.85 16.48
CA ASP A 19 -2.16 1.09 15.92
C ASP A 19 -1.31 1.91 14.91
N ILE A 20 -1.82 3.00 14.31
CA ILE A 20 -1.03 3.89 13.43
C ILE A 20 0.17 4.50 14.19
N THR A 21 0.04 4.74 15.49
CA THR A 21 1.14 5.30 16.30
C THR A 21 2.28 4.30 16.57
N LYS A 22 2.04 3.00 16.33
CA LYS A 22 2.96 1.90 16.65
C LYS A 22 3.42 1.20 15.37
N PRO A 23 4.56 1.56 14.78
CA PRO A 23 5.02 0.99 13.50
C PRO A 23 5.21 -0.53 13.53
N LYS A 24 5.48 -1.12 14.70
CA LYS A 24 5.56 -2.58 14.89
C LYS A 24 4.20 -3.29 14.76
N ARG A 25 3.09 -2.61 15.06
CA ARG A 25 1.72 -3.15 14.97
C ARG A 25 1.15 -3.09 13.55
N TRP A 26 1.73 -2.27 12.67
CA TRP A 26 1.24 -2.09 11.30
C TRP A 26 1.17 -3.40 10.50
N PHE A 27 2.11 -4.33 10.72
CA PHE A 27 2.13 -5.63 10.06
C PHE A 27 1.24 -6.68 10.73
N GLN A 28 0.82 -6.45 11.97
CA GLN A 28 -0.05 -7.37 12.73
C GLN A 28 -1.53 -7.10 12.46
N ASN A 29 -1.90 -5.83 12.23
CA ASN A 29 -3.26 -5.46 11.87
C ASN A 29 -3.46 -5.63 10.35
N LYS A 30 -4.47 -6.42 9.95
CA LYS A 30 -4.76 -6.73 8.54
C LYS A 30 -5.05 -5.47 7.71
N VAL A 31 -5.75 -4.49 8.29
CA VAL A 31 -6.14 -3.26 7.58
C VAL A 31 -4.94 -2.34 7.39
N LEU A 32 -4.13 -2.15 8.43
CA LEU A 32 -2.88 -1.37 8.34
C LEU A 32 -1.91 -1.98 7.34
N ARG A 33 -1.78 -3.31 7.32
CA ARG A 33 -0.92 -4.00 6.36
C ARG A 33 -1.33 -3.69 4.91
N ILE A 34 -2.64 -3.69 4.62
CA ILE A 34 -3.14 -3.36 3.28
C ILE A 34 -2.85 -1.89 2.96
N LEU A 35 -3.18 -0.96 3.86
CA LEU A 35 -2.91 0.48 3.71
C LEU A 35 -1.42 0.77 3.42
N LEU A 36 -0.53 0.11 4.16
CA LEU A 36 0.91 0.27 4.05
C LEU A 36 1.43 -0.23 2.70
N VAL A 37 0.97 -1.40 2.24
CA VAL A 37 1.28 -1.90 0.89
C VAL A 37 0.74 -0.93 -0.16
N LEU A 38 -0.48 -0.43 0.00
CA LEU A 38 -1.09 0.52 -0.94
C LEU A 38 -0.27 1.82 -1.07
N LEU A 39 0.16 2.38 0.07
CA LEU A 39 1.05 3.54 0.12
C LEU A 39 2.40 3.27 -0.56
N LEU A 40 3.04 2.15 -0.21
CA LEU A 40 4.32 1.76 -0.80
C LEU A 40 4.22 1.55 -2.31
N THR A 41 3.17 0.87 -2.77
CA THR A 41 2.94 0.63 -4.20
C THR A 41 2.71 1.93 -4.95
N ASN A 42 1.91 2.87 -4.40
CA ASN A 42 1.71 4.18 -5.03
C ASN A 42 3.02 4.97 -5.11
N LEU A 43 3.81 4.96 -4.03
CA LEU A 43 5.09 5.66 -3.99
C LEU A 43 6.09 5.05 -5.00
N LEU A 44 6.25 3.72 -4.96
CA LEU A 44 7.15 3.00 -5.86
C LEU A 44 6.71 3.11 -7.32
N SER A 45 5.41 3.05 -7.60
CA SER A 45 4.87 3.24 -8.94
C SER A 45 5.19 4.64 -9.46
N SER A 46 4.98 5.68 -8.64
CA SER A 46 5.28 7.05 -9.05
C SER A 46 6.77 7.19 -9.38
N ILE A 47 7.66 6.69 -8.53
CA ILE A 47 9.11 6.66 -8.76
C ILE A 47 9.46 5.91 -10.05
N GLY A 48 8.87 4.72 -10.25
CA GLY A 48 9.06 3.92 -11.46
C GLY A 48 8.63 4.66 -12.72
N THR A 49 7.50 5.35 -12.68
CA THR A 49 7.00 6.18 -13.79
C THR A 49 7.93 7.36 -14.08
N PHE A 50 8.51 8.03 -13.07
CA PHE A 50 9.48 9.10 -13.30
C PHE A 50 10.77 8.59 -13.96
N ILE A 51 11.32 7.47 -13.49
CA ILE A 51 12.54 6.88 -14.06
C ILE A 51 12.29 6.34 -15.47
N ALA A 52 11.20 5.59 -15.66
CA ALA A 52 10.82 5.06 -16.97
C ALA A 52 10.49 6.17 -17.96
N GLY A 53 9.72 7.18 -17.54
CA GLY A 53 9.39 8.35 -18.35
C GLY A 53 10.63 9.10 -18.81
N GLY A 54 11.60 9.33 -17.92
CA GLY A 54 12.89 9.96 -18.28
C GLY A 54 13.69 9.16 -19.31
N ASN A 55 13.72 7.83 -19.20
CA ASN A 55 14.40 6.96 -20.17
C ASN A 55 13.68 6.95 -21.53
N ILE A 56 12.35 6.85 -21.53
CA ILE A 56 11.54 6.87 -22.75
C ILE A 56 11.74 8.20 -23.50
N ILE A 57 11.69 9.33 -22.81
CA ILE A 57 11.92 10.65 -23.42
C ILE A 57 13.33 10.73 -24.02
N LYS A 58 14.36 10.23 -23.33
CA LYS A 58 15.73 10.18 -23.88
C LYS A 58 15.83 9.32 -25.14
N THR A 59 15.20 8.14 -25.15
CA THR A 59 15.20 7.26 -26.33
C THR A 59 14.47 7.91 -27.51
N LEU A 60 13.39 8.65 -27.25
CA LEU A 60 12.64 9.36 -28.31
C LEU A 60 13.39 10.59 -28.85
N PHE A 61 14.16 11.30 -28.02
CA PHE A 61 14.97 12.45 -28.45
C PHE A 61 16.35 12.06 -29.03
N ASN A 62 16.77 10.81 -28.90
CA ASN A 62 18.00 10.27 -29.49
C ASN A 62 17.72 9.62 -30.87
N PHE A 63 16.79 10.18 -31.64
CA PHE A 63 16.57 9.90 -33.05
C PHE A 63 17.12 11.06 -33.87
#